data_AF-A0A7G8TGH1-F1
#
_entry.id   AF-A0A7G8TGH1-F1
#
_cell.length_a   1.000
_cell.length_b   1.000
_cell.length_c   1.000
_cell.angle_alpha   90.00
_cell.angle_beta   90.00
_cell.angle_gamma   90.00
#
_symmetry.space_group_name_H-M   'P 1'
#
loop_
_entity.id
_entity.type
_entity.pdbx_description
1 polymer ?
#
loop_
_entity_poly.entity_id
_entity_poly.type
_entity_poly.pdbx_seq_one_letter_code
_entity_poly.pdbx_strand_id
1 'polypeptide(L)' 'MQRYPTGVIIVVRDGISTYPELTKTVETLKMAEAKILGIILNGMKPEPRDCRYRYDRYGKTCEPCP' A
#
# COMPACT_ATOMS: atom_id res chain seq x y z
N MET A 1 -29.96 9.93 10.00
CA MET A 1 -28.88 9.73 11.00
C MET A 1 -27.62 9.30 10.26
N GLN A 2 -26.65 10.20 10.07
CA GLN A 2 -25.39 9.85 9.40
C GLN A 2 -24.53 9.05 10.38
N ARG A 3 -24.23 7.80 10.03
CA ARG A 3 -23.39 6.93 10.85
C ARG A 3 -21.94 7.30 10.58
N TYR A 4 -21.27 7.87 11.60
CA TYR A 4 -19.85 8.18 11.50
C TYR A 4 -19.04 6.90 11.23
N PRO A 5 -18.07 6.93 10.32
CA PRO A 5 -17.25 5.76 10.01
C PRO A 5 -16.49 5.33 11.26
N THR A 6 -16.59 4.05 11.61
CA THR A 6 -15.96 3.46 12.81
C THR A 6 -14.43 3.37 12.68
N GLY A 7 -13.89 3.57 11.47
CA GLY A 7 -12.46 3.64 11.21
C GLY A 7 -12.17 4.04 9.76
N VAL A 8 -10.91 4.40 9.50
CA VAL A 8 -10.41 4.91 8.22
C VAL A 8 -9.29 4.00 7.71
N ILE A 9 -9.30 3.71 6.40
CA ILE A 9 -8.21 3.05 5.68
C ILE A 9 -7.58 4.08 4.76
N ILE A 10 -6.26 4.20 4.76
CA ILE A 10 -5.53 5.12 3.90
C ILE A 10 -4.99 4.34 2.70
N VAL A 11 -5.32 4.77 1.48
CA VAL A 11 -4.76 4.19 0.26
C VAL A 11 -3.69 5.12 -0.28
N VAL A 12 -2.48 4.59 -0.44
CA VAL A 12 -1.29 5.34 -0.86
C VAL A 12 -0.83 4.77 -2.19
N ARG A 13 -0.59 5.61 -3.19
CA ARG A 13 -0.12 5.12 -4.50
C ARG A 13 1.40 5.09 -4.54
N ASP A 14 1.95 3.92 -4.83
CA ASP A 14 3.39 3.74 -4.99
C ASP A 14 3.95 4.63 -6.12
N GLY A 15 5.11 5.23 -5.88
CA GLY A 15 5.79 6.15 -6.80
C GLY A 15 5.12 7.51 -7.04
N ILE A 16 3.98 7.81 -6.42
CA ILE A 16 3.28 9.11 -6.55
C ILE A 16 3.10 9.78 -5.20
N SER A 17 2.58 9.06 -4.22
CA SER A 17 2.36 9.62 -2.88
C SER A 17 3.68 9.75 -2.13
N THR A 18 3.91 10.90 -1.50
CA THR A 18 5.16 11.18 -0.78
C THR A 18 5.02 10.96 0.73
N TYR A 19 6.14 10.66 1.40
CA TYR A 19 6.17 10.50 2.86
C TYR A 19 5.61 11.73 3.62
N PRO A 20 5.93 12.99 3.26
CA PRO A 20 5.37 14.16 3.94
C PRO A 20 3.85 14.28 3.80
N GLU A 21 3.27 13.94 2.64
CA GLU A 21 1.82 13.98 2.42
C GLU A 21 1.10 12.92 3.25
N LEU A 22 1.67 11.72 3.35
CA LEU A 22 1.14 10.67 4.20
C LEU A 22 1.19 11.07 5.68
N THR A 23 2.31 11.65 6.14
CA THR A 23 2.45 12.13 7.52
C THR A 23 1.41 13.18 7.88
N LYS A 24 1.22 14.21 7.03
CA LYS A 24 0.18 15.23 7.24
C LYS A 24 -1.21 14.62 7.32
N THR A 25 -1.49 13.61 6.48
CA THR A 25 -2.78 12.91 6.48
C THR A 25 -3.00 12.15 7.79
N VAL A 26 -1.97 11.45 8.27
CA VAL A 26 -2.02 10.72 9.55
C VAL A 26 -2.19 11.68 10.73
N GLU A 27 -1.48 12.82 10.74
CA GLU A 27 -1.63 13.85 11.77
C GLU A 27 -3.03 14.45 11.79
N THR A 28 -3.58 14.78 10.61
CA THR A 28 -4.94 15.31 10.49
C THR A 28 -5.98 14.31 11.01
N LEU A 29 -5.83 13.02 10.69
CA LEU A 29 -6.73 11.97 11.17
C LEU A 29 -6.60 11.71 12.67
N LYS A 30 -5.39 11.85 13.23
CA LYS A 30 -5.17 11.80 14.69
C LYS A 30 -5.84 12.96 15.41
N MET A 31 -5.74 14.18 14.87
CA MET A 31 -6.42 15.36 15.42
C MET A 31 -7.94 15.24 15.38
N ALA A 32 -8.49 14.54 14.38
CA ALA A 32 -9.90 14.25 14.26
C ALA A 32 -10.38 13.05 15.11
N GLU A 33 -9.51 12.48 15.95
CA GLU A 33 -9.76 11.29 16.77
C GLU A 33 -10.25 10.07 15.96
N ALA A 34 -9.87 10.01 14.67
CA ALA A 34 -10.27 8.93 13.78
C ALA A 34 -9.43 7.67 14.03
N LYS A 35 -10.09 6.51 14.11
CA LYS A 35 -9.41 5.21 14.22
C LYS A 35 -8.82 4.78 12.88
N ILE A 36 -7.51 4.91 12.72
CA ILE A 36 -6.81 4.41 11.53
C ILE A 36 -6.69 2.88 11.64
N LEU A 37 -7.28 2.16 10.67
CA LEU A 37 -7.28 0.70 10.63
C LEU A 37 -6.03 0.14 9.94
N GLY A 38 -5.48 0.90 8.99
CA GLY A 38 -4.29 0.49 8.25
C GLY A 38 -4.05 1.30 6.98
N ILE A 39 -2.99 0.93 6.27
CA ILE A 39 -2.54 1.57 5.04
C ILE A 39 -2.46 0.51 3.94
N ILE A 40 -2.99 0.83 2.76
CA ILE A 40 -2.87 0.00 1.56
C ILE A 40 -1.91 0.72 0.61
N LEU A 41 -0.79 0.08 0.29
CA LEU A 41 0.09 0.53 -0.78
C LEU A 41 -0.42 -0.02 -2.12
N ASN A 42 -0.90 0.87 -2.97
CA ASN A 42 -1.53 0.56 -4.24
C ASN A 42 -0.57 0.82 -5.40
N GLY A 43 -0.56 -0.07 -6.39
CA GLY A 43 0.29 0.06 -7.58
C GLY A 43 1.77 -0.24 -7.31
N MET A 44 2.06 -0.95 -6.22
CA MET A 44 3.43 -1.39 -5.91
C MET A 44 3.98 -2.20 -7.08
N LYS A 45 5.05 -1.71 -7.70
CA LYS A 45 5.77 -2.52 -8.69
C LYS A 45 6.46 -3.66 -7.93
N PRO A 46 6.34 -4.92 -8.39
CA PRO A 46 7.14 -5.98 -7.82
C PRO A 46 8.61 -5.58 -8.01
N GLU A 47 9.38 -5.57 -6.92
CA GLU A 47 10.83 -5.55 -7.07
C GLU A 47 11.21 -6.75 -7.95
N PRO A 48 12.10 -6.57 -8.94
CA PRO A 48 12.65 -7.69 -9.69
C PRO A 48 13.44 -8.54 -8.69
N ARG A 49 12.75 -9.50 -8.07
CA ARG A 49 13.40 -10.54 -7.30
C ARG A 49 14.14 -11.36 -8.34
N ASP A 50 15.46 -11.40 -8.19
CA ASP A 50 16.33 -12.32 -8.92
C ASP A 50 15.57 -13.62 -9.18
N CYS A 51 15.32 -13.92 -10.45
CA CYS A 51 14.52 -15.07 -10.89
C CYS A 51 15.18 -16.43 -10.58
N ARG A 52 16.16 -16.45 -9.68
CA ARG A 52 17.01 -17.60 -9.37
C ARG A 52 16.33 -18.60 -8.43
N TYR A 53 15.33 -18.19 -7.64
CA TYR A 53 14.80 -19.06 -6.58
C TYR A 53 13.31 -18.86 -6.27
N ARG A 54 12.40 -19.25 -7.18
CA ARG A 54 11.18 -19.99 -6.80
C ARG A 54 10.29 -20.36 -7.99
N TYR A 55 9.76 -21.57 -7.92
CA TYR A 55 8.54 -21.97 -8.61
C TYR A 55 7.38 -21.09 -8.16
N ASP A 56 6.73 -20.43 -9.10
CA ASP A 56 5.53 -19.64 -8.85
C ASP A 56 4.38 -20.54 -8.38
N ARG A 57 3.61 -20.09 -7.38
CA ARG A 57 2.35 -20.74 -6.92
C ARG A 57 1.29 -20.88 -8.02
N TYR A 58 1.54 -20.34 -9.21
CA TYR A 58 0.68 -20.39 -10.39
C TYR A 58 1.41 -20.90 -11.65
N GLY A 59 2.52 -21.62 -11.48
CA GLY A 59 3.14 -22.42 -12.56
C GLY A 59 3.70 -21.61 -13.73
N LYS A 60 3.91 -20.30 -13.58
CA LYS A 60 4.64 -19.53 -14.59
C LYS A 60 6.12 -19.62 -14.24
N THR A 61 6.94 -20.06 -15.18
CA THR A 61 8.38 -19.91 -15.10
C THR A 61 8.68 -18.49 -15.54
N CYS A 62 9.31 -17.68 -14.69
CA CYS A 62 9.87 -16.41 -15.13
C CYS A 62 10.87 -16.69 -16.26
N GLU A 63 10.62 -16.17 -17.47
CA GLU A 63 11.64 -16.15 -18.51
C GLU A 63 12.78 -15.23 -18.05
N PRO A 64 14.04 -15.66 -18.12
CA PRO A 64 15.16 -14.80 -17.80
C PRO A 64 15.19 -13.61 -18.78
N CYS A 65 15.32 -12.39 -18.24
CA CYS A 65 15.50 -11.19 -19.05
C CYS A 65 16.74 -11.34 -19.97
N PRO A 66 16.70 -10.83 -21.22
CA PRO A 66 17.86 -10.81 -22.12
C PRO A 66 19.04 -9.99 -21.57
#